data_AF-A0A9E1MBQ1-F1
#
_entry.id   AF-A0A9E1MBQ1-F1
#
_cell.length_a   1.000
_cell.length_b   1.000
_cell.length_c   1.000
_cell.angle_alpha   90.00
_cell.angle_beta   90.00
_cell.angle_gamma   90.00
#
_symmetry.space_group_name_H-M   'P 1'
#
loop_
_entity.id
_entity.type
_entity.pdbx_description
1 polymer ?
#
loop_
_entity_poly.entity_id
_entity_poly.type
_entity_poly.pdbx_seq_one_letter_code
_entity_poly.pdbx_strand_id
1 'polypeptide(L)'
;MFKTRLLSGIVLVIAALVLIITGGDVLLISTLIISYIGMFELYRIFHIEKEAVGIIGYLAATVYYCNLKFAFLPDTMVFVLGVLILMMFAYVFTYPKY
;
A
#
# COMPACT_ATOMS: atom_id res chain seq x y z
N MET A 1 -23.77 18.27 -14.36
CA MET A 1 -23.25 16.88 -14.17
C MET A 1 -21.91 16.64 -14.85
N PHE A 2 -21.71 17.03 -16.12
CA PHE A 2 -20.38 16.93 -16.78
C PHE A 2 -19.33 17.88 -16.20
N LYS A 3 -19.70 19.14 -15.93
CA LYS A 3 -18.78 20.17 -15.42
C LYS A 3 -18.14 19.79 -14.08
N THR A 4 -18.89 19.15 -13.18
CA THR A 4 -18.39 18.71 -11.86
C THR A 4 -17.42 17.53 -11.96
N ARG A 5 -17.68 16.55 -12.84
CA ARG A 5 -16.75 15.43 -13.10
C ARG A 5 -15.45 15.90 -13.77
N LEU A 6 -15.57 16.82 -14.74
CA LEU A 6 -14.41 17.41 -15.43
C LEU A 6 -13.54 18.21 -14.45
N LEU A 7 -14.17 19.04 -13.61
CA LEU A 7 -13.45 19.86 -12.62
C LEU A 7 -12.70 18.99 -11.62
N SER A 8 -13.33 17.95 -11.07
CA SER A 8 -12.68 17.01 -10.14
C SER A 8 -11.48 16.31 -10.77
N GLY A 9 -11.57 15.92 -12.04
CA GLY A 9 -10.46 15.29 -12.76
C GLY A 9 -9.28 16.25 -12.95
N ILE A 10 -9.54 17.48 -13.40
CA ILE A 10 -8.50 18.50 -13.59
C ILE A 10 -7.78 18.79 -12.26
N VAL A 11 -8.54 18.97 -11.18
CA VAL A 11 -7.97 19.24 -9.85
C VAL A 11 -7.09 18.06 -9.39
N LEU A 12 -7.54 16.81 -9.58
CA LEU A 12 -6.77 15.63 -9.23
C LEU A 12 -5.45 15.55 -10.02
N VAL A 13 -5.49 15.81 -11.33
CA VAL A 13 -4.29 15.79 -12.18
C VAL A 13 -3.29 16.85 -11.75
N ILE A 14 -3.75 18.06 -11.44
CA ILE A 14 -2.88 19.13 -10.93
C ILE A 14 -2.24 18.72 -9.60
N ALA A 15 -3.02 18.17 -8.67
CA ALA A 15 -2.50 17.69 -7.39
C ALA A 15 -1.44 16.59 -7.59
N ALA A 16 -1.68 15.64 -8.50
CA ALA A 16 -0.70 14.60 -8.85
C ALA A 16 0.60 15.19 -9.43
N LEU A 17 0.51 16.17 -10.32
CA LEU A 17 1.69 16.86 -10.88
C LEU A 17 2.50 17.57 -9.80
N VAL A 18 1.83 18.29 -8.89
CA VAL A 18 2.52 18.97 -7.79
C VAL A 18 3.25 17.97 -6.89
N LEU A 19 2.63 16.85 -6.57
CA LEU A 19 3.26 15.78 -5.81
C LEU A 19 4.50 15.23 -6.53
N ILE A 20 4.37 14.88 -7.81
CA ILE A 20 5.47 14.34 -8.63
C ILE A 20 6.65 15.31 -8.73
N ILE A 21 6.37 16.61 -8.93
CA ILE A 21 7.41 17.64 -9.07
C ILE A 21 8.10 17.90 -7.73
N THR A 22 7.36 17.92 -6.61
CA THR A 22 7.93 18.18 -5.27
C THR A 22 8.89 17.07 -4.85
N GLY A 23 8.62 15.83 -5.25
CA GLY A 23 9.57 14.74 -5.07
C GLY A 23 9.79 14.31 -3.61
N GLY A 24 10.72 13.38 -3.41
CA GLY A 24 11.30 13.04 -2.11
C GLY A 24 10.30 12.55 -1.05
N ASP A 25 10.46 13.05 0.18
CA ASP A 25 9.65 12.66 1.33
C ASP A 25 8.14 12.94 1.14
N VAL A 26 7.79 14.01 0.42
CA VAL A 26 6.39 14.37 0.15
C VAL A 26 5.73 13.34 -0.76
N LEU A 27 6.44 12.88 -1.79
CA LEU A 27 5.99 11.76 -2.62
C LEU A 27 5.86 10.48 -1.82
N LEU A 28 6.82 10.19 -0.96
CA LEU A 28 6.84 8.97 -0.18
C LEU A 28 5.64 8.90 0.78
N ILE A 29 5.35 9.98 1.50
CA ILE A 29 4.20 10.04 2.42
C ILE A 29 2.87 10.01 1.66
N SER A 30 2.74 10.79 0.58
CA SER A 30 1.49 10.85 -0.19
C SER A 30 1.15 9.50 -0.83
N THR A 31 2.13 8.83 -1.43
CA THR A 31 1.96 7.49 -2.00
C THR A 31 1.71 6.41 -0.94
N LEU A 32 2.33 6.51 0.24
CA LEU A 32 2.03 5.64 1.38
C LEU A 32 0.56 5.76 1.77
N ILE A 33 0.04 6.98 1.96
CA ILE A 33 -1.37 7.20 2.33
C ILE A 33 -2.31 6.62 1.26
N ILE A 34 -2.04 6.89 -0.03
CA ILE A 34 -2.84 6.36 -1.14
C ILE A 34 -2.81 4.82 -1.16
N SER A 35 -1.63 4.22 -0.94
CA SER A 35 -1.47 2.76 -0.89
C SER A 35 -2.27 2.16 0.26
N TYR A 36 -2.24 2.76 1.45
CA TYR A 36 -3.04 2.32 2.60
C TYR A 36 -4.54 2.41 2.35
N ILE A 37 -5.01 3.50 1.75
CA ILE A 37 -6.43 3.67 1.39
C ILE A 37 -6.84 2.59 0.39
N GLY A 38 -6.03 2.37 -0.66
CA GLY A 38 -6.30 1.33 -1.65
C GLY A 38 -6.32 -0.07 -1.03
N MET A 39 -5.35 -0.41 -0.17
CA MET A 39 -5.34 -1.68 0.56
C MET A 39 -6.56 -1.83 1.47
N PHE A 40 -6.99 -0.77 2.14
CA PHE A 40 -8.20 -0.76 2.98
C PHE A 40 -9.47 -1.02 2.19
N GLU A 41 -9.67 -0.33 1.08
CA GLU A 41 -10.82 -0.57 0.22
C GLU A 41 -10.83 -2.00 -0.33
N LEU A 42 -9.67 -2.50 -0.78
CA LEU A 42 -9.53 -3.87 -1.28
C LEU A 42 -9.79 -4.91 -0.19
N TYR A 43 -9.14 -4.81 0.97
CA TYR A 43 -9.32 -5.77 2.06
C TYR A 43 -10.73 -5.75 2.65
N ARG A 44 -11.41 -4.61 2.61
CA ARG A 44 -12.81 -4.50 3.02
C ARG A 44 -13.75 -5.25 2.06
N ILE A 45 -13.52 -5.16 0.75
CA ILE A 45 -14.33 -5.89 -0.26
C ILE A 45 -14.21 -7.41 -0.07
N PHE A 46 -13.00 -7.89 0.25
CA PHE A 46 -12.75 -9.31 0.51
C PHE A 46 -13.06 -9.73 1.95
N HIS A 47 -13.45 -8.82 2.84
CA HIS A 47 -13.65 -9.05 4.27
C HIS A 47 -12.40 -9.60 5.03
N ILE A 48 -11.21 -9.42 4.47
CA ILE A 48 -9.91 -9.87 5.03
C ILE A 48 -9.30 -8.80 5.97
N GLU A 49 -9.96 -7.65 6.12
CA GLU A 49 -9.49 -6.48 6.89
C GLU A 49 -8.99 -6.77 8.31
N LYS A 50 -9.52 -7.79 8.99
CA LYS A 50 -9.18 -8.13 10.38
C LYS A 50 -8.37 -9.42 10.51
N GLU A 51 -8.04 -10.05 9.41
CA GLU A 51 -7.36 -11.33 9.48
C GLU A 51 -5.85 -11.16 9.50
N ALA A 52 -5.16 -12.18 10.03
CA ALA A 52 -3.72 -12.16 10.20
C ALA A 52 -3.00 -11.80 8.89
N VAL A 53 -3.54 -12.27 7.76
CA VAL A 53 -3.02 -12.01 6.42
C VAL A 53 -3.11 -10.52 6.04
N GLY A 54 -4.23 -9.85 6.34
CA GLY A 54 -4.40 -8.41 6.07
C GLY A 54 -3.47 -7.55 6.93
N ILE A 55 -3.30 -7.90 8.20
CA ILE A 55 -2.40 -7.20 9.13
C ILE A 55 -0.94 -7.34 8.67
N ILE A 56 -0.52 -8.55 8.26
CA ILE A 56 0.80 -8.81 7.68
C ILE A 56 1.02 -7.97 6.42
N GLY A 57 0.00 -7.86 5.56
CA GLY A 57 0.03 -7.02 4.36
C GLY A 57 0.25 -5.54 4.66
N TYR A 58 -0.47 -4.98 5.65
CA TYR A 58 -0.26 -3.58 6.06
C TYR A 58 1.11 -3.34 6.67
N LEU A 59 1.60 -4.25 7.51
CA LEU A 59 2.94 -4.15 8.09
C LEU A 59 4.02 -4.23 7.00
N ALA A 60 3.85 -5.14 6.04
CA ALA A 60 4.74 -5.25 4.89
C ALA A 60 4.78 -3.95 4.08
N ALA A 61 3.63 -3.31 3.84
CA ALA A 61 3.57 -2.00 3.20
C ALA A 61 4.34 -0.94 4.00
N THR A 62 4.15 -0.85 5.33
CA THR A 62 4.92 0.09 6.17
C THR A 62 6.42 -0.13 6.02
N VAL A 63 6.86 -1.39 6.16
CA VAL A 63 8.28 -1.74 6.12
C VAL A 63 8.88 -1.46 4.75
N TYR A 64 8.13 -1.71 3.67
CA TYR A 64 8.54 -1.37 2.31
C TYR A 64 8.78 0.14 2.14
N TYR A 65 7.83 0.98 2.57
CA TYR A 65 8.00 2.44 2.48
C TYR A 65 9.09 2.97 3.42
N CYS A 66 9.26 2.40 4.61
CA CYS A 66 10.40 2.69 5.47
C CYS A 66 11.72 2.30 4.81
N ASN A 67 11.74 1.16 4.11
CA ASN A 67 12.90 0.70 3.38
C ASN A 67 13.32 1.66 2.26
N LEU A 68 12.34 2.20 1.51
CA LEU A 68 12.60 3.21 0.48
C LEU A 68 13.27 4.48 1.04
N LYS A 69 12.97 4.85 2.29
CA LYS A 69 13.56 6.04 2.94
C LYS A 69 14.95 5.77 3.52
N PHE A 70 15.13 4.63 4.18
CA PHE A 70 16.36 4.31 4.92
C PHE A 70 17.34 3.43 4.14
N ALA A 71 16.95 2.90 2.97
CA ALA A 71 17.70 1.94 2.15
C ALA A 71 18.26 0.77 2.98
N PHE A 72 17.48 0.28 3.95
CA PHE A 72 17.95 -0.67 4.97
C PHE A 72 18.13 -2.10 4.44
N LEU A 73 17.45 -2.43 3.33
CA LEU A 73 17.52 -3.75 2.71
C LEU A 73 18.22 -3.58 1.36
N PRO A 74 19.34 -4.28 1.13
CA PRO A 74 20.09 -4.18 -0.11
C PRO A 74 19.36 -4.80 -1.30
N ASP A 75 18.40 -5.70 -1.05
CA ASP A 75 17.61 -6.35 -2.09
C ASP A 75 16.13 -6.43 -1.72
N THR A 76 15.31 -5.69 -2.47
CA THR A 76 13.86 -5.69 -2.36
C THR A 76 13.23 -7.04 -2.69
N MET A 77 13.86 -7.87 -3.54
CA MET A 77 13.33 -9.20 -3.84
C MET A 77 13.35 -10.11 -2.61
N VAL A 78 14.39 -10.01 -1.77
CA VAL A 78 14.49 -10.77 -0.52
C VAL A 78 13.38 -10.35 0.44
N PHE A 79 13.05 -9.06 0.49
CA PHE A 79 11.92 -8.56 1.28
C PHE A 79 10.59 -9.17 0.81
N VAL A 80 10.33 -9.13 -0.51
CA VAL A 80 9.10 -9.68 -1.09
C VAL A 80 8.98 -11.18 -0.81
N LEU A 81 10.06 -11.94 -1.00
CA LEU A 81 10.09 -13.38 -0.69
C LEU A 81 9.80 -13.64 0.79
N GLY A 82 10.39 -12.86 1.70
CA GLY A 82 10.14 -12.97 3.14
C GLY A 82 8.67 -12.71 3.51
N VAL A 83 8.08 -11.66 2.95
CA VAL A 83 6.65 -11.35 3.14
C VAL A 83 5.77 -12.48 2.61
N LEU A 84 6.09 -13.03 1.44
CA LEU A 84 5.33 -14.10 0.80
C LEU A 84 5.37 -15.38 1.66
N ILE A 85 6.55 -15.77 2.16
CA ILE A 85 6.72 -16.90 3.08
C ILE A 85 5.90 -16.69 4.36
N LEU A 86 5.94 -15.50 4.96
CA LEU A 86 5.14 -15.16 6.14
C LEU A 86 3.63 -15.26 5.87
N MET A 87 3.19 -14.79 4.70
CA MET A 87 1.80 -14.86 4.28
C MET A 87 1.34 -16.30 4.10
N MET A 88 2.17 -17.16 3.47
CA MET A 88 1.88 -18.59 3.35
C MET A 88 1.84 -19.28 4.71
N PHE A 89 2.73 -18.93 5.63
CA PHE A 89 2.71 -19.43 7.01
C PHE A 89 1.39 -19.03 7.69
N ALA A 90 1.02 -17.75 7.67
CA ALA A 90 -0.23 -17.28 8.27
C ALA A 90 -1.46 -17.98 7.66
N TYR A 91 -1.44 -18.25 6.35
CA TYR A 91 -2.47 -19.01 5.66
C TYR A 91 -2.60 -20.44 6.21
N VAL A 92 -1.49 -21.17 6.35
CA VAL A 92 -1.47 -22.54 6.89
C VAL A 92 -2.01 -22.60 8.32
N PHE A 93 -1.61 -21.66 9.18
CA PHE A 93 -2.06 -21.64 10.59
C PHE A 93 -3.51 -21.18 10.78
N THR A 94 -4.06 -20.46 9.81
CA THR A 94 -5.45 -20.00 9.88
C THR A 94 -6.42 -20.98 9.19
N TYR A 95 -5.92 -22.10 8.64
CA TYR A 95 -6.75 -23.19 8.14
C TYR A 95 -7.54 -23.84 9.31
N PRO A 96 -8.88 -24.05 9.22
CA PRO A 96 -9.73 -24.11 8.03
C PRO A 96 -10.62 -22.88 7.81
N LYS A 97 -10.29 -21.72 8.40
CA LYS A 97 -11.10 -20.50 8.30
C LYS A 97 -11.07 -19.83 6.91
N TYR A 98 -10.20 -20.33 6.02
CA TYR A 98 -9.98 -19.92 4.64
C TYR A 98 -10.25 -21.03 3.65
#